data_AF-A0A7V9V6J6-F1
#
_entry.id   AF-A0A7V9V6J6-F1
#
_cell.length_a   1.000
_cell.length_b   1.000
_cell.length_c   1.000
_cell.angle_alpha   90.00
_cell.angle_beta   90.00
_cell.angle_gamma   90.00
#
_symmetry.space_group_name_H-M   'P 1'
#
loop_
_entity.id
_entity.type
_entity.pdbx_description
1 polymer ?
#
loop_
_entity_poly.entity_id
_entity_poly.type
_entity_poly.pdbx_seq_one_letter_code
_entity_poly.pdbx_strand_id
1 'polypeptide(L)' 'MSTTLPLSEVKNRFSELADQIEREHDRVLVTKNGRPSVGVLSMDELESLEATVEVLSDDAMMAQVR' A
#
# COMPACT_ATOMS: atom_id res chain seq x y z
N MET A 1 -0.41 9.71 0.16
CA MET A 1 -0.96 9.79 1.55
C MET A 1 -2.01 8.68 1.70
N SER A 2 -2.35 8.18 2.90
CA SER A 2 -3.36 7.10 2.99
C SER A 2 -4.78 7.65 3.17
N THR A 3 -5.67 7.37 2.21
CA THR A 3 -7.11 7.65 2.32
C THR A 3 -7.82 6.48 2.99
N THR A 4 -8.76 6.75 3.91
CA THR A 4 -9.52 5.68 4.58
C THR A 4 -10.96 5.67 4.10
N LEU A 5 -11.42 4.54 3.56
CA LEU A 5 -12.75 4.38 2.97
C LEU A 5 -13.50 3.16 3.56
N PRO A 6 -14.84 3.19 3.65
CA PRO A 6 -15.63 2.03 4.03
C PRO A 6 -15.67 0.98 2.91
N LEU A 7 -15.74 -0.31 3.29
CA LEU A 7 -15.81 -1.43 2.33
C LEU A 7 -16.93 -1.27 1.30
N SER A 8 -18.06 -0.68 1.68
CA SER A 8 -19.18 -0.43 0.75
C SER A 8 -18.81 0.54 -0.37
N GLU A 9 -18.03 1.58 -0.07
CA GLU A 9 -17.59 2.55 -1.08
C GLU A 9 -16.54 1.96 -2.01
N VAL A 10 -15.57 1.24 -1.43
CA VAL A 10 -14.54 0.54 -2.20
C VAL A 10 -15.16 -0.47 -3.16
N LYS A 11 -16.19 -1.22 -2.74
CA LYS A 11 -16.92 -2.16 -3.62
C LYS A 11 -17.58 -1.47 -4.81
N ASN A 12 -18.13 -0.27 -4.61
CA ASN A 12 -18.86 0.45 -5.65
C ASN A 12 -17.94 1.11 -6.69
N ARG A 13 -16.70 1.42 -6.30
CA ARG A 13 -15.75 2.21 -7.10
C ARG A 13 -14.41 1.52 -7.30
N PHE A 14 -14.35 0.19 -7.15
CA PHE A 14 -13.07 -0.53 -7.08
C PHE A 14 -12.20 -0.31 -8.31
N SER A 15 -12.76 -0.37 -9.51
CA SER A 15 -12.01 -0.17 -10.76
C SER A 15 -11.38 1.23 -10.83
N GLU A 16 -12.17 2.28 -10.55
CA GLU A 16 -11.67 3.67 -10.53
C GLU A 16 -10.56 3.86 -9.47
N LEU A 17 -10.76 3.30 -8.28
CA LEU A 17 -9.79 3.35 -7.19
C LEU A 17 -8.51 2.59 -7.55
N ALA A 18 -8.61 1.42 -8.20
CA ALA A 18 -7.46 0.66 -8.66
C ALA A 18 -6.65 1.43 -9.71
N ASP A 19 -7.31 2.00 -10.73
CA ASP A 19 -6.66 2.81 -11.76
C ASP A 19 -5.98 4.07 -11.19
N GLN A 20 -6.53 4.64 -10.10
CA GLN A 20 -5.91 5.77 -9.41
C GLN A 20 -4.69 5.33 -8.58
N ILE A 21 -4.84 4.29 -7.78
CA ILE A 21 -3.78 3.73 -6.92
C ILE A 21 -2.56 3.33 -7.74
N GLU A 22 -2.78 2.72 -8.90
CA GLU A 22 -1.70 2.33 -9.83
C GLU A 22 -0.95 3.54 -10.38
N ARG A 23 -1.65 4.60 -10.80
CA ARG A 23 -1.03 5.78 -11.42
C ARG A 23 -0.38 6.75 -10.43
N GLU A 24 -0.94 6.87 -9.23
CA GLU A 24 -0.55 7.91 -8.27
C GLU A 24 0.33 7.37 -7.13
N HIS A 25 0.61 6.06 -7.10
CA HIS A 25 1.29 5.38 -5.98
C HIS A 25 0.63 5.69 -4.62
N ASP A 26 -0.69 5.88 -4.63
CA ASP A 26 -1.47 6.14 -3.42
C ASP A 26 -1.91 4.83 -2.76
N ARG A 27 -2.37 4.91 -1.51
CA ARG A 27 -2.84 3.73 -0.76
C ARG A 27 -4.18 4.00 -0.07
N VAL A 28 -5.05 2.99 -0.05
CA VAL A 28 -6.37 3.08 0.58
C VAL A 28 -6.48 2.10 1.75
N LEU A 29 -6.86 2.60 2.92
CA LEU A 29 -7.25 1.77 4.07
C LEU A 29 -8.75 1.51 4.02
N VAL A 30 -9.12 0.23 3.93
CA VAL A 30 -10.52 -0.21 3.86
C VAL A 30 -11.00 -0.58 5.25
N THR A 31 -12.12 0.01 5.65
CA THR A 31 -12.76 -0.26 6.94
C THR A 31 -13.95 -1.22 6.80
N LYS A 32 -14.10 -2.11 7.79
CA LYS A 32 -15.30 -2.93 8.01
C LYS A 32 -15.85 -2.60 9.39
N ASN A 33 -17.12 -2.21 9.46
CA ASN A 33 -17.76 -1.74 10.70
C ASN A 33 -16.97 -0.62 11.41
N GLY A 34 -16.45 0.33 10.62
CA GLY A 34 -15.67 1.49 11.10
C GLY A 34 -14.24 1.18 11.55
N ARG A 35 -13.77 -0.07 11.41
CA ARG A 35 -12.41 -0.49 11.80
C ARG A 35 -11.57 -0.80 10.57
N PRO A 36 -10.35 -0.24 10.41
CA PRO A 36 -9.43 -0.62 9.35
C PRO A 36 -9.17 -2.13 9.38
N SER A 37 -9.30 -2.78 8.23
CA SER A 37 -9.16 -4.24 8.12
C SER A 37 -8.32 -4.71 6.93
N VAL A 38 -8.21 -3.90 5.87
CA VAL A 38 -7.46 -4.24 4.64
C VAL A 38 -6.81 -2.97 4.10
N GLY A 39 -5.58 -3.06 3.60
CA GLY A 39 -4.95 -2.01 2.79
C GLY A 39 -4.95 -2.40 1.32
N VAL A 40 -5.20 -1.43 0.44
CA VAL A 40 -5.05 -1.58 -1.02
C VAL A 40 -3.95 -0.61 -1.47
N LEU A 41 -3.00 -1.13 -2.24
CA LEU A 41 -1.84 -0.45 -2.80
C LEU A 41 -1.51 -1.09 -4.15
N SER A 42 -0.74 -0.40 -4.98
CA SER A 42 -0.25 -0.97 -6.24
C SER A 42 0.78 -2.07 -5.98
N MET A 43 0.97 -2.96 -6.95
CA MET A 43 1.98 -4.01 -6.87
C MET A 43 3.39 -3.42 -6.77
N ASP A 44 3.69 -2.41 -7.58
CA ASP A 44 4.98 -1.70 -7.55
C ASP A 44 5.31 -1.11 -6.17
N GLU A 45 4.31 -0.56 -5.48
CA GLU A 45 4.48 -0.02 -4.13
C GLU A 45 4.74 -1.15 -3.12
N LEU A 46 4.05 -2.30 -3.25
CA LEU A 46 4.32 -3.45 -2.39
C LEU A 46 5.73 -3.99 -2.62
N GLU A 47 6.14 -4.20 -3.86
CA GLU A 47 7.47 -4.68 -4.23
C GLU A 47 8.57 -3.73 -3.73
N SER A 48 8.34 -2.41 -3.83
CA SER A 48 9.27 -1.40 -3.33
C SER A 48 9.43 -1.45 -1.81
N LEU A 49 8.33 -1.68 -1.07
CA LEU A 49 8.35 -1.85 0.38
C LEU A 49 9.06 -3.15 0.77
N GLU A 50 8.81 -4.24 0.07
CA GLU A 50 9.45 -5.54 0.30
C GLU A 50 10.97 -5.44 0.05
N ALA A 51 11.39 -4.83 -1.05
CA ALA A 51 12.80 -4.58 -1.34
C ALA A 51 13.48 -3.69 -0.27
N THR A 52 12.76 -2.69 0.23
CA THR A 52 13.27 -1.86 1.33
C THR A 52 13.48 -2.68 2.60
N VAL A 53 12.52 -3.55 2.96
CA VAL A 53 12.65 -4.44 4.12
C VAL A 53 13.80 -5.43 3.93
N GLU A 54 13.99 -5.96 2.72
CA GLU A 54 15.11 -6.85 2.40
C GLU A 54 16.46 -6.16 2.65
N VAL A 55 16.65 -4.95 2.12
CA VAL A 55 17.88 -4.17 2.35
C VAL A 55 18.08 -3.87 3.84
N LEU A 56 17.03 -3.44 4.54
CA LEU A 56 17.12 -3.12 5.98
C LEU A 56 17.40 -4.35 6.86
N SER A 57 17.10 -5.55 6.36
CA SER A 57 17.32 -6.81 7.09
C SER A 57 18.70 -7.42 6.85
N ASP A 58 19.46 -6.92 5.86
CA ASP A 58 20.81 -7.37 5.55
C ASP A 58 21.86 -6.39 6.11
N ASP A 59 22.50 -6.79 7.21
CA ASP A 59 23.54 -6.01 7.87
C ASP A 59 24.75 -5.68 6.97
N ALA A 60 25.09 -6.57 6.02
CA ALA A 60 26.21 -6.36 5.11
C ALA A 60 25.86 -5.37 4.00
N MET A 61 24.60 -5.37 3.53
CA MET A 61 24.09 -4.32 2.64
C MET A 61 24.01 -2.98 3.36
N MET A 62 23.46 -2.96 4.58
CA MET A 62 23.36 -1.74 5.39
C MET A 62 24.72 -1.11 5.72
N ALA A 63 25.76 -1.93 5.90
CA ALA A 63 27.13 -1.45 6.12
C ALA A 63 27.72 -0.69 4.92
N GLN A 64 27.24 -0.93 3.70
CA GLN A 64 27.71 -0.24 2.48
C GLN A 64 27.04 1.12 2.25
N VAL A 65 25.89 1.34 2.89
CA VAL A 65 25.10 2.59 2.76
C VAL A 65 25.39 3.57 3.91
N ARG A 66 26.15 3.14 4.93
CA ARG A 66 26.43 3.89 6.17
C ARG A 66 27.57 4.89 6.07
#